data_AF-A0A1Z9H1L1-F1
#
_entry.id   AF-A0A1Z9H1L1-F1
#
_cell.length_a   1.000
_cell.length_b   1.000
_cell.length_c   1.000
_cell.angle_alpha   90.00
_cell.angle_beta   90.00
_cell.angle_gamma   90.00
#
_symmetry.space_group_name_H-M   'P 1'
#
loop_
_entity.id
_entity.type
_entity.pdbx_description
1 polymer ?
#
loop_
_entity_poly.entity_id
_entity_poly.type
_entity_poly.pdbx_seq_one_letter_code
_entity_poly.pdbx_strand_id
1 'polypeptide(L)'
;MITPNDILHHEDGTTEIFVESKVHGATSSFVDTEDYIKYDLQNYRWILFAPSKARTKYIHTKALHPSGGLTKNGYKRSRSIFLHALIMETPKGMHTDHINGDSLDNRRHNLRVCTPSQNATNRRLRKDSQSGYKGVYEIKKPIKTKYISKKTGEVKYYFSMPKKKFQAYIANPDTPAKRKRHIKLGWHASAEEAAAAYDKKAIEIHGDFANINFPDKLEQYKKELEHEKNDDSRRV
;
A
#
# COMPACT_ATOMS: atom_id res chain seq x y z
N MET A 1 30.37 -18.82 16.75
CA MET A 1 29.27 -17.93 17.16
C MET A 1 29.05 -16.92 16.05
N ILE A 2 27.79 -16.67 15.68
CA ILE A 2 27.45 -15.62 14.70
C ILE A 2 27.66 -14.28 15.41
N THR A 3 28.36 -13.33 14.80
CA THR A 3 28.47 -11.97 15.36
C THR A 3 27.12 -11.28 15.21
N PRO A 4 26.42 -10.91 16.30
CA PRO A 4 25.13 -10.25 16.21
C PRO A 4 25.26 -8.86 15.59
N ASN A 5 24.13 -8.26 15.23
CA ASN A 5 24.08 -6.85 14.87
C ASN A 5 24.22 -5.98 16.13
N ASP A 6 24.79 -4.79 15.98
CA ASP A 6 24.68 -3.79 17.04
C ASP A 6 23.21 -3.37 17.18
N ILE A 7 22.79 -3.11 18.41
CA ILE A 7 21.42 -2.74 18.74
C ILE A 7 21.37 -1.58 19.74
N LEU A 8 20.25 -0.89 19.77
CA LEU A 8 19.91 0.08 20.80
C LEU A 8 18.46 -0.17 21.25
N HIS A 9 18.27 -0.38 22.56
CA HIS A 9 16.95 -0.40 23.18
C HIS A 9 16.58 1.01 23.61
N HIS A 10 15.44 1.50 23.11
CA HIS A 10 14.89 2.81 23.45
C HIS A 10 13.91 2.69 24.62
N GLU A 11 13.74 3.79 25.37
CA GLU A 11 12.82 3.85 26.52
C GLU A 11 11.34 3.69 26.12
N ASP A 12 11.01 3.99 24.86
CA ASP A 12 9.66 3.87 24.30
C ASP A 12 9.24 2.43 23.98
N GLY A 13 10.10 1.44 24.27
CA GLY A 13 9.85 0.04 23.95
C GLY A 13 10.24 -0.37 22.53
N THR A 14 10.94 0.48 21.78
CA THR A 14 11.49 0.14 20.46
C THR A 14 12.92 -0.38 20.57
N THR A 15 13.28 -1.38 19.77
CA THR A 15 14.67 -1.79 19.52
C THR A 15 15.07 -1.41 18.10
N GLU A 16 16.20 -0.70 17.99
CA GLU A 16 16.84 -0.37 16.72
C GLU A 16 17.96 -1.38 16.43
N ILE A 17 17.91 -2.00 15.26
CA ILE A 17 18.92 -2.94 14.77
C ILE A 17 19.76 -2.25 13.70
N PHE A 18 21.07 -2.10 13.96
CA PHE A 18 21.99 -1.50 13.01
C PHE A 18 22.47 -2.54 11.99
N VAL A 19 22.37 -2.19 10.71
CA VAL A 19 22.71 -3.07 9.59
C VAL A 19 23.62 -2.35 8.62
N GLU A 20 24.82 -2.90 8.44
CA GLU A 20 25.78 -2.40 7.47
C GLU A 20 25.71 -3.17 6.15
N SER A 21 25.67 -2.43 5.05
CA SER A 21 25.81 -2.97 3.70
C SER A 21 26.98 -2.30 2.98
N LYS A 22 27.89 -3.12 2.43
CA LYS A 22 29.00 -2.63 1.59
C LYS A 22 28.53 -1.82 0.38
N VAL A 23 27.32 -2.09 -0.11
CA VAL A 23 26.76 -1.48 -1.33
C VAL A 23 25.85 -0.29 -1.01
N HIS A 24 25.12 -0.35 0.11
CA HIS A 24 24.06 0.62 0.42
C HIS A 24 24.34 1.48 1.66
N GLY A 25 25.51 1.31 2.28
CA GLY A 25 25.88 1.99 3.53
C GLY A 25 25.22 1.36 4.76
N ALA A 26 25.40 2.04 5.88
CA ALA A 26 24.72 1.73 7.13
C ALA A 26 23.25 2.16 7.07
N THR A 27 22.38 1.36 7.67
CA THR A 27 20.96 1.66 7.87
C THR A 27 20.52 1.05 9.19
N SER A 28 19.40 1.51 9.72
CA SER A 28 18.75 0.87 10.85
C SER A 28 17.39 0.29 10.48
N SER A 29 16.93 -0.63 11.32
CA SER A 29 15.60 -1.22 11.23
C SER A 29 15.00 -1.29 12.62
N PHE A 30 13.72 -0.96 12.73
CA PHE A 30 13.01 -0.86 14.01
C PHE A 30 12.14 -2.08 14.25
N VAL A 31 12.03 -2.50 15.50
CA VAL A 31 11.17 -3.61 15.96
C VAL A 31 10.74 -3.32 17.39
N ASP A 32 9.60 -3.86 17.83
CA ASP A 32 9.22 -3.77 19.24
C ASP A 32 10.19 -4.59 20.11
N THR A 33 10.62 -4.05 21.24
CA THR A 33 11.58 -4.71 22.15
C THR A 33 11.04 -6.04 22.66
N GLU A 34 9.73 -6.12 22.91
CA GLU A 34 9.06 -7.37 23.29
C GLU A 34 9.25 -8.47 22.23
N ASP A 35 9.13 -8.13 20.94
CA ASP A 35 9.35 -9.07 19.85
C ASP A 35 10.81 -9.42 19.66
N TYR A 36 11.70 -8.46 19.87
CA TYR A 36 13.13 -8.69 19.84
C TYR A 36 13.54 -9.80 20.82
N ILE A 37 12.99 -9.73 22.03
CA ILE A 37 13.22 -10.72 23.09
C ILE A 37 12.47 -12.02 22.78
N LYS A 38 11.17 -11.95 22.45
CA LYS A 38 10.30 -13.13 22.21
C LYS A 38 10.86 -14.07 21.13
N TYR A 39 11.35 -13.52 20.03
CA TYR A 39 11.90 -14.31 18.91
C TYR A 39 13.42 -14.46 18.98
N ASP A 40 14.04 -14.05 20.09
CA ASP A 40 15.47 -14.19 20.35
C ASP A 40 16.32 -13.67 19.18
N LEU A 41 15.95 -12.46 18.70
CA LEU A 41 16.46 -11.91 17.45
C LEU A 41 17.97 -11.64 17.48
N GLN A 42 18.56 -11.55 18.68
CA GLN A 42 20.00 -11.45 18.93
C GLN A 42 20.80 -12.64 18.41
N ASN A 43 20.18 -13.82 18.29
CA ASN A 43 20.86 -15.03 17.80
C ASN A 43 20.94 -15.13 16.28
N TYR A 44 20.46 -14.11 15.57
CA TYR A 44 20.52 -14.00 14.13
C TYR A 44 21.44 -12.87 13.68
N ARG A 45 22.13 -13.07 12.55
CA ARG A 45 22.71 -11.97 11.78
C ARG A 45 21.68 -11.47 10.78
N TRP A 46 21.25 -10.23 10.95
CA TRP A 46 20.37 -9.49 10.05
C TRP A 46 21.19 -8.77 8.97
N ILE A 47 20.71 -8.89 7.74
CA ILE A 47 21.37 -8.40 6.53
C ILE A 47 20.36 -7.65 5.69
N LEU A 48 20.79 -6.51 5.16
CA LEU A 48 20.00 -5.72 4.23
C LEU A 48 19.78 -6.47 2.93
N PHE A 49 18.51 -6.62 2.56
CA PHE A 49 18.05 -7.10 1.26
C PHE A 49 17.46 -5.93 0.47
N ALA A 50 18.20 -5.50 -0.56
CA ALA A 50 17.81 -4.42 -1.45
C ALA A 50 17.98 -4.88 -2.91
N PRO A 51 16.91 -5.40 -3.55
CA PRO A 51 16.98 -5.80 -4.95
C PRO A 51 17.28 -4.59 -5.84
N SER A 52 18.20 -4.72 -6.80
CA SER A 52 18.63 -3.61 -7.66
C SER A 52 17.51 -2.89 -8.43
N LYS A 53 16.44 -3.61 -8.76
CA LYS A 53 15.26 -3.08 -9.48
C LYS A 53 14.10 -2.70 -8.55
N ALA A 54 14.19 -2.99 -7.26
CA ALA A 54 13.15 -2.70 -6.29
C ALA A 54 13.52 -1.47 -5.46
N ARG A 55 12.52 -0.66 -5.12
CA ARG A 55 12.68 0.46 -4.19
C ARG A 55 12.56 0.07 -2.72
N THR A 56 12.25 -1.19 -2.43
CA THR A 56 11.98 -1.72 -1.10
C THR A 56 13.25 -2.33 -0.50
N LYS A 57 13.54 -2.00 0.75
CA LYS A 57 14.67 -2.51 1.53
C LYS A 57 14.14 -3.30 2.71
N TYR A 58 14.41 -4.59 2.77
CA TYR A 58 14.04 -5.42 3.92
C TYR A 58 15.30 -5.82 4.68
N ILE A 59 15.15 -6.21 5.93
CA ILE A 59 16.17 -6.99 6.61
C ILE A 59 15.75 -8.46 6.69
N HIS A 60 16.73 -9.33 6.49
CA HIS A 60 16.53 -10.77 6.51
C HIS A 60 17.74 -11.46 7.11
N THR A 61 17.54 -12.69 7.54
CA THR A 61 18.60 -13.61 7.92
C THR A 61 18.57 -14.87 7.05
N LYS A 62 19.67 -15.62 7.03
CA LYS A 62 19.77 -16.91 6.33
C LYS A 62 19.79 -18.03 7.37
N ALA A 63 18.78 -18.89 7.32
CA ALA A 63 18.69 -20.08 8.16
C ALA A 63 18.83 -21.34 7.31
N LEU A 64 19.26 -22.45 7.90
CA LEU A 64 19.25 -23.75 7.23
C LEU A 64 17.82 -24.12 6.82
N HIS A 65 17.70 -24.78 5.67
CA HIS A 65 16.39 -25.20 5.18
C HIS A 65 15.82 -26.29 6.11
N PRO A 66 14.54 -26.22 6.53
CA PRO A 66 13.98 -27.18 7.49
C PRO A 66 14.05 -28.64 7.03
N SER A 67 13.88 -28.88 5.72
CA SER A 67 14.01 -30.23 5.14
C SER A 67 15.45 -30.70 4.94
N GLY A 68 16.45 -29.92 5.37
CA GLY A 68 17.86 -30.18 5.13
C GLY A 68 18.24 -30.28 3.65
N GLY A 69 19.30 -31.05 3.40
CA GLY A 69 19.80 -31.38 2.07
C GLY A 69 20.83 -30.40 1.50
N LEU A 70 21.35 -30.76 0.34
CA LEU A 70 22.33 -29.98 -0.40
C LEU A 70 21.69 -29.35 -1.65
N THR A 71 22.22 -28.20 -2.04
CA THR A 71 21.98 -27.60 -3.36
C THR A 71 22.67 -28.44 -4.43
N LYS A 72 22.35 -28.18 -5.71
CA LYS A 72 23.00 -28.88 -6.85
C LYS A 72 24.54 -28.77 -6.84
N ASN A 73 25.08 -27.75 -6.17
CA ASN A 73 26.51 -27.48 -6.10
C ASN A 73 27.13 -27.96 -4.77
N GLY A 74 26.43 -28.81 -4.00
CA GLY A 74 26.95 -29.42 -2.77
C GLY A 74 26.86 -28.56 -1.51
N TYR A 75 26.38 -27.32 -1.58
CA TYR A 75 26.20 -26.47 -0.40
C TYR A 75 24.95 -26.85 0.40
N LYS A 76 24.99 -26.78 1.73
CA LYS A 76 23.79 -26.93 2.58
C LYS A 76 22.69 -25.97 2.14
N ARG A 77 21.47 -26.48 1.98
CA ARG A 77 20.31 -25.65 1.63
C ARG A 77 20.01 -24.68 2.76
N SER A 78 19.76 -23.43 2.38
CA SER A 78 19.31 -22.37 3.27
C SER A 78 18.04 -21.73 2.73
N ARG A 79 17.32 -21.02 3.61
CA ARG A 79 16.21 -20.15 3.24
C ARG A 79 16.42 -18.76 3.86
N SER A 80 15.93 -17.75 3.18
CA SER A 80 15.83 -16.40 3.74
C SER A 80 14.63 -16.30 4.66
N ILE A 81 14.83 -15.76 5.86
CA ILE A 81 13.77 -15.41 6.81
C ILE A 81 13.77 -13.89 6.93
N PHE A 82 12.68 -13.25 6.50
CA PHE A 82 12.52 -11.80 6.62
C PHE A 82 11.98 -11.43 8.00
N LEU A 83 12.44 -10.29 8.55
CA LEU A 83 12.08 -9.90 9.92
C LEU A 83 10.57 -9.69 10.09
N HIS A 84 9.95 -8.83 9.28
CA HIS A 84 8.50 -8.60 9.29
C HIS A 84 7.68 -9.90 9.23
N ALA A 85 8.12 -10.87 8.42
CA ALA A 85 7.41 -12.13 8.24
C ALA A 85 7.55 -13.07 9.46
N LEU A 86 8.69 -13.01 10.16
CA LEU A 86 8.94 -13.75 11.40
C LEU A 86 8.05 -13.22 12.53
N ILE A 87 8.03 -11.91 12.72
CA ILE A 87 7.25 -11.23 13.79
C ILE A 87 5.75 -11.49 13.67
N MET A 88 5.24 -11.48 12.45
CA MET A 88 3.83 -11.73 12.15
C MET A 88 3.50 -13.22 11.94
N GLU A 89 4.48 -14.11 12.09
CA GLU A 89 4.31 -15.56 11.88
C GLU A 89 3.57 -15.87 10.57
N THR A 90 4.00 -15.20 9.50
CA THR A 90 3.20 -15.09 8.27
C THR A 90 2.93 -16.49 7.68
N PRO A 91 1.64 -16.87 7.51
CA PRO A 91 1.29 -18.17 6.95
C PRO A 91 1.83 -18.36 5.53
N LYS A 92 2.10 -19.61 5.16
CA LYS A 92 2.56 -19.95 3.81
C LYS A 92 1.53 -19.50 2.77
N GLY A 93 1.98 -18.72 1.78
CA GLY A 93 1.11 -18.19 0.72
C GLY A 93 0.51 -16.81 1.03
N MET A 94 0.71 -16.30 2.25
CA MET A 94 0.39 -14.92 2.63
C MET A 94 1.66 -14.08 2.68
N HIS A 95 1.49 -12.76 2.67
CA HIS A 95 2.56 -11.78 2.82
C HIS A 95 2.31 -10.93 4.06
N THR A 96 3.36 -10.33 4.60
CA THR A 96 3.22 -9.26 5.59
C THR A 96 3.50 -7.92 4.92
N ASP A 97 2.54 -7.00 5.04
CA ASP A 97 2.55 -5.65 4.48
C ASP A 97 2.88 -4.62 5.56
N HIS A 98 3.56 -3.56 5.14
CA HIS A 98 3.94 -2.42 5.99
C HIS A 98 2.93 -1.30 5.76
N ILE A 99 2.15 -0.96 6.78
CA ILE A 99 1.03 -0.01 6.69
C ILE A 99 1.52 1.37 6.24
N ASN A 100 2.64 1.86 6.81
CA ASN A 100 3.27 3.13 6.42
C ASN A 100 4.10 3.03 5.12
N GLY A 101 4.30 1.82 4.57
CA GLY A 101 5.11 1.56 3.39
C GLY A 101 6.62 1.71 3.59
N ASP A 102 7.09 1.84 4.83
CA ASP A 102 8.50 1.74 5.22
C ASP A 102 8.82 0.29 5.62
N SER A 103 9.62 -0.36 4.78
CA SER A 103 9.98 -1.78 4.92
C SER A 103 11.04 -2.05 6.00
N LEU A 104 11.62 -1.01 6.60
CA LEU A 104 12.58 -1.11 7.71
C LEU A 104 11.93 -0.89 9.08
N ASP A 105 10.68 -0.44 9.12
CA ASP A 105 9.89 -0.32 10.34
C ASP A 105 9.06 -1.61 10.56
N ASN A 106 9.61 -2.55 11.33
CA ASN A 106 9.01 -3.86 11.60
C ASN A 106 8.28 -3.91 12.94
N ARG A 107 7.89 -2.77 13.52
CA ARG A 107 7.05 -2.73 14.73
C ARG A 107 5.64 -3.26 14.41
N ARG A 108 5.03 -4.02 15.31
CA ARG A 108 3.75 -4.74 15.10
C ARG A 108 2.62 -3.84 14.63
N HIS A 109 2.51 -2.64 15.20
CA HIS A 109 1.46 -1.69 14.81
C HIS A 109 1.56 -1.26 13.33
N ASN A 110 2.75 -1.39 12.73
CA ASN A 110 3.00 -1.08 11.33
C ASN A 110 2.89 -2.32 10.41
N LEU A 111 2.71 -3.52 10.96
CA LEU A 111 2.69 -4.76 10.21
C LEU A 111 1.29 -5.37 10.14
N ARG A 112 0.95 -5.97 8.99
CA ARG A 112 -0.29 -6.75 8.84
C ARG A 112 -0.13 -7.91 7.87
N VAL A 113 -0.77 -9.03 8.18
CA VAL A 113 -0.83 -10.17 7.25
C VAL A 113 -1.87 -9.87 6.17
N CYS A 114 -1.50 -10.09 4.91
CA CYS A 114 -2.34 -9.85 3.75
C CYS A 114 -2.17 -10.93 2.68
N THR A 115 -3.15 -11.03 1.79
CA THR A 115 -3.03 -11.84 0.58
C THR A 115 -2.17 -11.11 -0.47
N PRO A 116 -1.54 -11.83 -1.42
CA PRO A 116 -0.81 -11.20 -2.52
C PRO A 116 -1.63 -10.19 -3.33
N SER A 117 -2.94 -10.44 -3.48
CA SER A 117 -3.85 -9.53 -4.19
C SER A 117 -4.11 -8.24 -3.39
N GLN A 118 -4.32 -8.34 -2.08
CA GLN A 118 -4.48 -7.16 -1.21
C GLN A 118 -3.21 -6.30 -1.22
N ASN A 119 -2.04 -6.94 -1.09
CA ASN A 119 -0.76 -6.23 -1.16
C ASN A 119 -0.56 -5.52 -2.51
N ALA A 120 -0.98 -6.13 -3.62
CA ALA A 120 -0.87 -5.53 -4.95
C ALA A 120 -1.76 -4.28 -5.12
N THR A 121 -2.85 -4.17 -4.36
CA THR A 121 -3.70 -2.97 -4.32
C THR A 121 -3.00 -1.81 -3.61
N ASN A 122 -2.10 -2.08 -2.68
CA ASN A 122 -1.37 -1.07 -1.91
C ASN A 122 -0.23 -0.38 -2.67
N ARG A 123 -0.19 -0.50 -4.00
CA ARG A 123 0.83 0.15 -4.83
C ARG A 123 0.81 1.66 -4.66
N ARG A 124 2.01 2.23 -4.53
CA ARG A 124 2.22 3.68 -4.56
C ARG A 124 1.75 4.25 -5.89
N LEU A 125 1.32 5.51 -5.87
CA LEU A 125 0.97 6.25 -7.07
C LEU A 125 2.16 6.28 -8.04
N ARG A 126 1.88 6.13 -9.34
CA ARG A 126 2.94 6.23 -10.36
C ARG A 126 3.41 7.68 -10.46
N LYS A 127 4.71 7.86 -10.73
CA LYS A 127 5.33 9.19 -10.87
C LYS A 127 4.73 10.06 -11.98
N ASP A 128 4.18 9.42 -13.00
CA ASP A 128 3.53 10.05 -14.15
C ASP A 128 2.02 10.25 -13.97
N SER A 129 1.49 10.03 -12.74
CA SER A 129 0.10 10.33 -12.43
C SER A 129 -0.17 11.82 -12.66
N GLN A 130 -1.13 12.10 -13.53
CA GLN A 130 -1.43 13.45 -13.98
C GLN A 130 -2.28 14.24 -12.99
N SER A 131 -3.06 13.56 -12.16
CA SER A 131 -3.96 14.16 -11.17
C SER A 131 -3.32 14.30 -9.78
N GLY A 132 -2.21 13.60 -9.51
CA GLY A 132 -1.61 13.52 -8.17
C GLY A 132 -2.36 12.61 -7.19
N TYR A 133 -3.51 12.05 -7.57
CA TYR A 133 -4.35 11.21 -6.70
C TYR A 133 -4.63 9.83 -7.32
N LYS A 134 -4.75 8.80 -6.48
CA LYS A 134 -5.12 7.45 -6.90
C LYS A 134 -6.57 7.42 -7.38
N GLY A 135 -6.79 6.70 -8.48
CA GLY A 135 -8.12 6.52 -9.05
C GLY A 135 -8.76 7.79 -9.59
N VAL A 136 -7.98 8.86 -9.81
CA VAL A 136 -8.49 10.12 -10.35
C VAL A 136 -7.93 10.35 -11.75
N TYR A 137 -8.84 10.47 -12.72
CA TYR A 137 -8.54 10.86 -14.09
C TYR A 137 -8.96 12.31 -14.35
N GLU A 138 -8.11 13.12 -14.97
CA GLU A 138 -8.42 14.50 -15.34
C GLU A 138 -8.59 14.64 -16.86
N ILE A 139 -9.70 15.24 -17.30
CA ILE A 139 -9.83 15.75 -18.68
C ILE A 139 -8.96 16.99 -18.83
N LYS A 140 -8.02 16.93 -19.77
CA LYS A 140 -7.09 18.04 -20.09
C LYS A 140 -7.43 18.81 -21.36
N LYS A 141 -8.39 18.31 -22.13
CA LYS A 141 -8.79 18.92 -23.41
C LYS A 141 -10.20 19.50 -23.29
N PRO A 142 -10.46 20.66 -23.92
CA PRO A 142 -11.80 21.22 -23.94
C PRO A 142 -12.74 20.30 -24.72
N ILE A 143 -14.01 20.27 -24.30
CA ILE A 143 -15.06 19.52 -24.96
C ILE A 143 -15.84 20.43 -25.91
N LYS A 144 -16.24 19.87 -27.05
CA LYS A 144 -17.07 20.56 -28.04
C LYS A 144 -18.53 20.58 -27.58
N THR A 145 -19.04 21.76 -27.24
CA THR A 145 -20.41 21.99 -26.78
C THR A 145 -21.23 22.67 -27.86
N LYS A 146 -22.45 22.17 -28.11
CA LYS A 146 -23.39 22.76 -29.07
C LYS A 146 -24.29 23.79 -28.37
N TYR A 147 -24.43 24.96 -28.97
CA TYR A 147 -25.38 26.00 -28.59
C TYR A 147 -26.37 26.23 -29.72
N ILE A 148 -27.65 26.41 -29.38
CA ILE A 148 -28.70 26.73 -30.34
C ILE A 148 -29.31 28.07 -29.92
N SER A 149 -29.20 29.07 -30.79
CA SER A 149 -29.82 30.38 -30.57
C SER A 149 -31.32 30.24 -30.51
N LYS A 150 -31.93 30.62 -29.38
CA LYS A 150 -33.38 30.60 -29.21
C LYS A 150 -34.11 31.60 -30.13
N LYS A 151 -33.43 32.65 -30.60
CA LYS A 151 -34.01 33.72 -31.42
C LYS A 151 -33.90 33.44 -32.92
N THR A 152 -32.78 32.89 -33.35
CA THR A 152 -32.45 32.73 -34.78
C THR A 152 -32.41 31.27 -35.25
N GLY A 153 -32.45 30.30 -34.33
CA GLY A 153 -32.24 28.88 -34.65
C GLY A 153 -30.80 28.52 -35.00
N GLU A 154 -29.89 29.49 -35.04
CA GLU A 154 -28.49 29.32 -35.41
C GLU A 154 -27.77 28.36 -34.45
N VAL A 155 -27.04 27.39 -35.02
CA VAL A 155 -26.22 26.44 -34.27
C VAL A 155 -24.78 26.94 -34.21
N LYS A 156 -24.22 27.08 -33.00
CA LYS A 156 -22.80 27.39 -32.77
C LYS A 156 -22.14 26.27 -31.97
N TYR A 157 -20.84 26.11 -32.16
CA TYR A 157 -20.02 25.18 -31.39
C TYR A 157 -18.96 25.95 -30.60
N TYR A 158 -18.78 25.57 -29.34
CA TYR A 158 -17.79 26.16 -28.44
C TYR A 158 -16.92 25.07 -27.84
N PHE A 159 -15.65 25.39 -27.61
CA PHE A 159 -14.72 24.51 -26.91
C PHE A 159 -14.47 25.11 -25.53
N SER A 160 -14.91 24.41 -24.48
CA SER A 160 -14.70 24.84 -23.11
C SER A 160 -14.33 23.65 -22.24
N MET A 161 -13.63 23.92 -21.13
CA MET A 161 -13.37 22.88 -20.15
C MET A 161 -14.68 22.50 -19.45
N PRO A 162 -14.95 21.19 -19.25
CA PRO A 162 -16.12 20.78 -18.50
C PRO A 162 -15.99 21.26 -17.05
N LYS A 163 -17.11 21.73 -16.48
CA LYS A 163 -17.16 22.15 -15.07
C LYS A 163 -16.74 21.04 -14.10
N LYS A 164 -17.05 19.79 -14.46
CA LYS A 164 -16.61 18.58 -13.77
C LYS A 164 -15.61 17.85 -14.65
N LYS A 165 -14.32 18.03 -14.40
CA LYS A 165 -13.23 17.50 -15.23
C LYS A 165 -12.46 16.34 -14.59
N PHE A 166 -12.75 15.99 -13.34
CA PHE A 166 -12.07 14.91 -12.63
C PHE A 166 -13.01 13.71 -12.46
N GLN A 167 -12.68 12.56 -13.03
CA GLN A 167 -13.40 11.32 -12.83
C GLN A 167 -12.72 10.49 -11.74
N ALA A 168 -13.50 10.09 -10.74
CA ALA A 168 -13.09 9.10 -9.76
C ALA A 168 -13.47 7.69 -10.24
N TYR A 169 -12.59 6.72 -10.04
CA TYR A 169 -12.83 5.32 -10.36
C TYR A 169 -11.98 4.38 -9.52
N ILE A 170 -12.51 3.20 -9.20
CA ILE A 170 -11.77 2.15 -8.48
C ILE A 170 -11.88 0.82 -9.21
N ALA A 171 -10.85 -0.03 -9.10
CA ALA A 171 -10.88 -1.35 -9.72
C ALA A 171 -11.92 -2.24 -9.04
N ASN A 172 -12.76 -2.91 -9.84
CA ASN A 172 -13.80 -3.79 -9.30
C ASN A 172 -13.14 -5.08 -8.75
N PRO A 173 -13.26 -5.36 -7.44
CA PRO A 173 -12.64 -6.54 -6.81
C PRO A 173 -13.16 -7.85 -7.41
N ASP A 174 -14.43 -7.92 -7.80
CA ASP A 174 -15.13 -9.12 -8.29
C ASP A 174 -14.74 -9.49 -9.72
N THR A 175 -13.93 -8.65 -10.38
CA THR A 175 -13.46 -8.92 -11.75
C THR A 175 -12.06 -9.51 -11.77
N PRO A 176 -11.82 -10.54 -12.60
CA PRO A 176 -10.52 -11.20 -12.67
C PRO A 176 -9.45 -10.25 -13.22
N ALA A 177 -8.20 -10.42 -12.78
CA ALA A 177 -7.09 -9.53 -13.15
C ALA A 177 -6.90 -9.37 -14.67
N LYS A 178 -7.14 -10.44 -15.46
CA LYS A 178 -7.02 -10.41 -16.93
C LYS A 178 -8.11 -9.57 -17.63
N ARG A 179 -9.23 -9.29 -16.97
CA ARG A 179 -10.37 -8.52 -17.49
C ARG A 179 -10.88 -7.53 -16.44
N LYS A 180 -9.94 -6.84 -15.78
CA LYS A 180 -10.24 -5.92 -14.67
C LYS A 180 -11.16 -4.80 -15.17
N ARG A 181 -12.35 -4.70 -14.58
CA ARG A 181 -13.26 -3.57 -14.82
C ARG A 181 -13.07 -2.53 -13.72
N HIS A 182 -13.47 -1.30 -14.00
CA HIS A 182 -13.48 -0.22 -13.01
C HIS A 182 -14.92 0.16 -12.67
N ILE A 183 -15.17 0.40 -11.40
CA ILE A 183 -16.37 1.07 -10.88
C ILE A 183 -16.13 2.57 -11.06
N LYS A 184 -16.99 3.25 -11.82
CA LYS A 184 -16.94 4.69 -12.00
C LYS A 184 -17.67 5.36 -10.84
N LEU A 185 -17.01 6.27 -10.15
CA LEU A 185 -17.54 6.95 -8.95
C LEU A 185 -18.09 8.35 -9.24
N GLY A 186 -18.05 8.75 -10.51
CA GLY A 186 -18.63 10.00 -10.99
C GLY A 186 -17.58 11.01 -11.43
N TRP A 187 -18.08 12.18 -11.85
CA TRP A 187 -17.28 13.33 -12.25
C TRP A 187 -17.42 14.45 -11.21
N HIS A 188 -16.30 15.08 -10.86
CA HIS A 188 -16.14 16.07 -9.81
C HIS A 188 -15.50 17.35 -10.35
N ALA A 189 -15.72 18.46 -9.63
CA ALA A 189 -15.21 19.77 -10.03
C ALA A 189 -13.72 19.91 -9.70
N SER A 190 -13.28 19.32 -8.58
CA SER A 190 -11.90 19.31 -8.12
C SER A 190 -11.31 17.89 -8.07
N ALA A 191 -9.98 17.81 -8.03
CA ALA A 191 -9.26 16.56 -7.92
C ALA A 191 -9.43 15.94 -6.52
N GLU A 192 -9.49 16.80 -5.50
CA GLU A 192 -9.67 16.47 -4.09
C GLU A 192 -11.02 15.81 -3.84
N GLU A 193 -12.10 16.33 -4.44
CA GLU A 193 -13.43 15.73 -4.37
C GLU A 193 -13.46 14.33 -4.99
N ALA A 194 -12.83 14.17 -6.16
CA ALA A 194 -12.72 12.87 -6.82
C ALA A 194 -11.88 11.88 -5.98
N ALA A 195 -10.79 12.36 -5.38
CA ALA A 195 -9.93 11.57 -4.52
C ALA A 195 -10.66 11.14 -3.23
N ALA A 196 -11.47 12.02 -2.63
CA ALA A 196 -12.31 11.68 -1.49
C ALA A 196 -13.37 10.61 -1.83
N ALA A 197 -14.00 10.72 -3.00
CA ALA A 197 -14.92 9.68 -3.49
C ALA A 197 -14.23 8.33 -3.69
N TYR A 198 -13.01 8.34 -4.24
CA TYR A 198 -12.17 7.14 -4.31
C TYR A 198 -11.87 6.56 -2.94
N ASP A 199 -11.46 7.38 -1.98
CA ASP A 199 -11.07 6.94 -0.63
C ASP A 199 -12.22 6.25 0.10
N LYS A 200 -13.41 6.86 0.09
CA LYS A 200 -14.63 6.26 0.65
C LYS A 200 -14.92 4.90 0.03
N LYS A 201 -14.88 4.80 -1.30
CA LYS A 201 -15.15 3.52 -1.97
C LYS A 201 -14.06 2.49 -1.71
N ALA A 202 -12.80 2.92 -1.57
CA ALA A 202 -11.70 2.04 -1.22
C ALA A 202 -11.89 1.47 0.19
N ILE A 203 -12.33 2.28 1.16
CA ILE A 203 -12.67 1.83 2.52
C ILE A 203 -13.84 0.84 2.48
N GLU A 204 -14.89 1.12 1.71
CA GLU A 204 -16.03 0.21 1.57
C GLU A 204 -15.61 -1.17 1.01
N ILE A 205 -14.73 -1.19 0.00
CA ILE A 205 -14.32 -2.41 -0.69
C ILE A 205 -13.23 -3.18 0.08
N HIS A 206 -12.25 -2.47 0.63
CA HIS A 206 -11.03 -3.07 1.18
C HIS A 206 -10.95 -3.02 2.71
N GLY A 207 -11.89 -2.33 3.37
CA GLY A 207 -11.89 -2.13 4.82
C GLY A 207 -10.56 -1.54 5.30
N ASP A 208 -9.97 -2.14 6.32
CA ASP A 208 -8.70 -1.70 6.89
C ASP A 208 -7.51 -1.87 5.94
N PHE A 209 -7.66 -2.64 4.85
CA PHE A 209 -6.64 -2.74 3.79
C PHE A 209 -6.69 -1.59 2.78
N ALA A 210 -7.64 -0.66 2.89
CA ALA A 210 -7.76 0.46 1.98
C ALA A 210 -6.54 1.39 2.04
N ASN A 211 -5.82 1.52 0.93
CA ASN A 211 -4.72 2.48 0.80
C ASN A 211 -5.22 3.79 0.14
N ILE A 212 -5.74 4.67 0.98
CA ILE A 212 -6.42 5.92 0.61
C ILE A 212 -5.45 7.09 0.30
N ASN A 213 -5.98 8.16 -0.29
CA ASN A 213 -5.26 9.38 -0.62
C ASN A 213 -5.11 10.32 0.57
N PHE A 214 -6.10 10.35 1.48
CA PHE A 214 -6.12 11.21 2.68
C PHE A 214 -6.17 10.37 3.97
N PRO A 215 -5.03 9.82 4.45
CA PRO A 215 -4.98 9.00 5.66
C PRO A 215 -5.51 9.71 6.93
N ASP A 216 -5.30 11.03 7.02
CA ASP A 216 -5.79 11.91 8.08
C ASP A 216 -7.32 11.95 8.17
N LYS A 217 -8.01 11.64 7.07
CA LYS A 217 -9.49 11.62 6.99
C LYS A 217 -10.10 10.23 7.18
N LEU A 218 -9.30 9.20 7.46
CA LEU A 218 -9.77 7.81 7.57
C LEU A 218 -10.95 7.68 8.56
N GLU A 219 -10.78 8.20 9.77
CA GLU A 219 -11.80 8.12 10.83
C GLU A 219 -13.06 8.91 10.49
N GLN A 220 -12.90 10.06 9.82
CA GLN A 220 -14.03 10.84 9.32
C GLN A 220 -14.82 10.02 8.29
N TYR A 221 -14.14 9.43 7.31
CA TYR A 221 -14.79 8.65 6.26
C TYR A 221 -15.47 7.38 6.81
N LYS A 222 -14.87 6.69 7.78
CA LYS A 222 -15.50 5.54 8.44
C LYS A 222 -16.82 5.91 9.09
N LYS A 223 -16.88 7.01 9.84
CA LYS A 223 -18.11 7.51 10.49
C LYS A 223 -19.18 7.88 9.48
N GLU A 224 -18.81 8.57 8.39
CA GLU A 224 -19.75 8.94 7.31
C GLU A 224 -20.36 7.68 6.66
N LEU A 225 -19.55 6.67 6.35
CA LEU A 225 -20.02 5.40 5.76
C LEU A 225 -20.92 4.59 6.70
N GLU A 226 -20.65 4.62 8.01
CA GLU A 226 -21.52 3.98 9.01
C GLU A 226 -22.89 4.67 9.10
N HIS A 227 -22.90 6.02 9.07
CA HIS A 227 -24.15 6.78 9.06
C HIS A 227 -24.99 6.49 7.81
N GLU A 228 -24.37 6.45 6.63
CA GLU A 228 -25.03 6.14 5.36
C GLU A 228 -25.68 4.74 5.39
N LYS A 229 -24.98 3.73 5.92
CA LYS A 229 -25.54 2.37 6.08
C LYS A 229 -26.73 2.32 7.06
N ASN A 230 -26.67 3.09 8.13
CA ASN A 230 -27.74 3.16 9.12
C ASN A 230 -28.98 3.89 8.57
N ASP A 231 -28.79 4.88 7.70
CA ASP A 231 -29.91 5.55 7.03
C ASP A 231 -30.56 4.70 5.95
N ASP A 232 -29.77 3.96 5.16
CA ASP A 232 -30.29 3.06 4.14
C ASP A 232 -31.05 1.88 4.77
N SER A 233 -30.57 1.32 5.89
CA SER A 233 -31.27 0.25 6.62
C SER A 233 -32.57 0.69 7.30
N ARG A 234 -32.76 2.00 7.55
CA ARG A 234 -34.04 2.57 8.03
C ARG A 234 -35.04 2.87 6.91
N ARG A 235 -34.61 2.82 5.64
CA ARG A 235 -35.44 3.10 4.46
C ARG A 235 -35.98 1.83 3.78
N VAL A 236 -35.58 0.65 4.25
CA VAL A 236 -36.06 -0.68 3.80
C VAL A 236 -37.05 -1.22 4.82
#